data_AF-A0A8E2VKT7-F1
#
_entry.id   AF-A0A8E2VKT7-F1
#
_cell.length_a   1.000
_cell.length_b   1.000
_cell.length_c   1.000
_cell.angle_alpha   90.00
_cell.angle_beta   90.00
_cell.angle_gamma   90.00
#
_symmetry.space_group_name_H-M   'P 1'
#
loop_
_entity.id
_entity.type
_entity.pdbx_description
1 polymer ?
#
loop_
_entity_poly.entity_id
_entity_poly.type
_entity_poly.pdbx_seq_one_letter_code
_entity_poly.pdbx_strand_id
1 'polypeptide(L)' 'MTGQFVRLAGKGRPPVRFMLDGRACQALAGDTVLTAVLTSARSLRAGDAGPERRAGSA' A
#
# COMPACT_ATOMS: atom_id res chain seq x y z
N MET A 1 -0.72 12.80 -4.70
CA MET A 1 -1.93 12.60 -3.85
C MET A 1 -1.73 11.31 -3.06
N THR A 2 -1.67 11.38 -1.74
CA THR A 2 -1.06 10.40 -0.82
C THR A 2 -2.03 9.29 -0.39
N GLY A 3 -1.53 8.07 -0.11
CA GLY A 3 -2.30 6.95 0.42
C GLY A 3 -2.92 7.23 1.80
N GLN A 4 -3.93 6.46 2.20
CA GLN A 4 -4.60 6.63 3.52
C GLN A 4 -3.80 6.01 4.68
N PHE A 5 -2.80 5.17 4.37
CA PHE A 5 -1.94 4.55 5.35
C PHE A 5 -0.57 5.22 5.34
N VAL A 6 -0.10 5.60 6.53
CA VAL A 6 1.22 6.20 6.75
C VAL A 6 2.12 5.21 7.47
N ARG A 7 3.39 5.18 7.06
CA ARG A 7 4.40 4.32 7.68
C ARG A 7 4.93 5.00 8.94
N LEU A 8 4.68 4.40 10.11
CA LEU A 8 5.16 4.91 11.39
C LEU A 8 6.61 4.51 11.70
N ALA A 9 7.07 3.36 11.18
CA ALA A 9 8.42 2.87 11.36
C ALA A 9 9.01 2.39 10.02
N GLY A 10 10.16 2.95 9.65
CA GLY A 10 10.87 2.63 8.41
C GLY A 10 12.25 3.26 8.28
N LYS A 11 12.76 3.92 9.33
CA LYS A 11 14.07 4.58 9.30
C LYS A 11 15.17 3.55 9.04
N GLY A 12 16.08 3.87 8.12
CA GLY A 12 17.24 3.03 7.78
C GLY A 12 16.96 1.88 6.82
N ARG A 13 15.71 1.66 6.38
CA ARG A 13 15.41 0.61 5.41
C ARG A 13 15.66 1.10 3.99
N PRO A 14 16.37 0.34 3.15
CA PRO A 14 16.61 0.74 1.78
C PRO A 14 15.30 0.71 0.97
N PRO A 15 15.13 1.63 0.01
CA PRO A 15 13.97 1.64 -0.85
C PRO A 15 14.00 0.48 -1.86
N VAL A 16 12.83 -0.06 -2.16
CA VAL A 16 12.58 -1.09 -3.19
C VAL A 16 11.62 -0.53 -4.23
N ARG A 17 12.02 -0.54 -5.51
CA ARG A 17 11.16 -0.09 -6.61
C ARG A 17 10.34 -1.26 -7.15
N PHE A 18 9.09 -1.01 -7.48
CA PHE A 18 8.19 -2.01 -8.09
C PHE A 18 7.18 -1.33 -9.01
N MET A 19 6.44 -2.12 -9.79
CA MET A 19 5.34 -1.64 -10.60
C MET A 19 4.00 -2.09 -10.02
N LEU A 20 3.06 -1.15 -9.90
CA LEU A 20 1.67 -1.39 -9.51
C LEU A 20 0.77 -0.88 -10.64
N ASP A 21 0.03 -1.77 -11.29
CA ASP A 21 -0.85 -1.41 -12.42
C ASP A 21 -0.12 -0.62 -13.53
N GLY A 22 1.13 -0.96 -13.82
CA GLY A 22 1.97 -0.26 -14.80
C GLY A 22 2.54 1.08 -14.31
N ARG A 23 2.27 1.49 -13.06
CA ARG A 23 2.85 2.68 -12.44
C ARG A 23 4.05 2.31 -11.59
N ALA A 24 5.15 3.05 -11.71
CA ALA A 24 6.30 2.89 -10.86
C ALA A 24 5.99 3.37 -9.43
N CYS A 25 6.27 2.52 -8.44
CA CYS A 25 6.07 2.76 -7.01
C CYS A 25 7.34 2.41 -6.21
N GLN A 26 7.38 2.87 -4.97
CA GLN A 26 8.49 2.63 -4.05
C GLN A 26 7.96 2.13 -2.71
N ALA A 27 8.58 1.07 -2.19
CA ALA A 27 8.38 0.50 -0.87
C ALA A 27 9.70 0.48 -0.11
N LEU A 28 9.71 -0.04 1.11
CA LEU A 28 10.93 -0.28 1.89
C LEU A 28 11.21 -1.78 1.97
N ALA A 29 12.49 -2.15 2.03
CA ALA A 29 12.87 -3.55 2.22
C ALA A 29 12.25 -4.13 3.51
N GLY A 30 11.71 -5.33 3.41
CA GLY A 30 10.94 -5.99 4.48
C GLY A 30 9.46 -5.62 4.50
N ASP A 31 8.99 -4.74 3.62
CA ASP A 31 7.56 -4.58 3.38
C ASP A 31 6.97 -5.86 2.77
N THR A 32 5.79 -6.25 3.27
CA THR A 32 4.96 -7.22 2.53
C THR A 32 4.36 -6.53 1.31
N VAL A 33 3.97 -7.30 0.30
CA VAL A 33 3.28 -6.77 -0.90
C VAL A 33 2.07 -5.92 -0.51
N LEU A 34 1.25 -6.37 0.43
CA LEU A 34 0.07 -5.62 0.89
C LEU A 34 0.44 -4.25 1.48
N THR A 35 1.45 -4.19 2.35
CA THR A 35 1.88 -2.91 2.96
C THR A 35 2.56 -2.00 1.95
N ALA A 36 3.31 -2.53 0.98
CA ALA A 36 3.87 -1.77 -0.14
C ALA A 36 2.76 -1.13 -1.00
N VAL A 37 1.69 -1.87 -1.28
CA VAL A 37 0.54 -1.36 -2.05
C VAL A 37 -0.24 -0.31 -1.25
N LEU A 38 -0.61 -0.59 0.01
CA LEU A 38 -1.40 0.33 0.83
C LEU A 38 -0.70 1.65 1.14
N THR A 39 0.64 1.65 1.19
CA THR A 39 1.43 2.87 1.36
C THR A 39 1.68 3.61 0.05
N SER A 40 1.53 2.95 -1.10
CA SER A 40 1.70 3.54 -2.44
C SER A 40 0.39 4.01 -3.10
N ALA A 41 -0.75 3.42 -2.73
CA ALA A 41 -2.05 3.68 -3.35
C ALA A 41 -3.11 4.14 -2.34
N ARG A 42 -3.99 5.06 -2.76
CA ARG A 42 -5.08 5.61 -1.91
C ARG A 42 -6.27 4.66 -1.75
N SER A 43 -6.49 3.81 -2.75
CA SER A 43 -7.58 2.85 -2.80
C SER A 43 -7.08 1.62 -3.54
N LEU A 44 -7.33 0.45 -2.95
CA LEU A 44 -7.20 -0.80 -3.68
C LEU A 44 -8.31 -0.82 -4.73
N ARG A 45 -8.05 -1.37 -5.92
CA ARG A 45 -9.16 -1.68 -6.85
C ARG A 45 -10.19 -2.48 -6.07
N ALA A 46 -11.48 -2.22 -6.33
CA ALA A 46 -12.52 -3.10 -5.85
C ALA A 46 -12.26 -4.50 -6.44
N GLY A 47 -11.60 -5.36 -5.67
CA GLY A 47 -11.55 -6.78 -5.96
C GLY A 47 -12.89 -7.40 -5.58
N ASP A 48 -13.13 -8.64 -5.98
CA ASP A 48 -14.30 -9.46 -5.60
C ASP A 48 -14.46 -9.69 -4.08
N ALA A 49 -13.80 -8.90 -3.23
CA ALA A 49 -14.31 -8.63 -1.89
C ALA A 49 -15.70 -8.04 -2.07
N GLY A 50 -16.72 -8.89 -1.91
CA GLY A 50 -18.12 -8.52 -1.96
C GLY A 50 -18.45 -7.34 -1.02
N PRO A 51 -19.70 -6.87 -0.98
CA PRO A 51 -20.10 -5.57 -0.42
C PRO A 51 -19.73 -5.30 1.05
N GLU A 52 -19.15 -6.27 1.75
CA GLU A 52 -18.73 -6.13 3.13
C GLU A 52 -17.45 -5.29 3.25
N ARG A 53 -17.64 -4.07 3.77
CA ARG A 53 -16.58 -3.22 4.31
C ARG A 53 -15.80 -3.97 5.38
N ARG A 54 -14.49 -4.13 5.20
CA ARG A 54 -13.58 -4.63 6.26
C ARG A 54 -12.42 -3.66 6.48
N ALA A 55 -12.13 -3.51 7.77
CA ALA A 55 -11.07 -2.74 8.46
C ALA A 55 -11.05 -1.22 8.20
N GLY A 56 -11.79 -0.50 9.07
CA GLY A 56 -11.88 0.97 9.11
C GLY A 56 -13.31 1.51 9.08
N SER A 57 -14.34 0.67 9.26
CA SER A 57 -15.71 1.15 9.39
C SER A 57 -15.84 2.00 10.65
N ALA A 58 -16.11 3.29 10.45
CA ALA A 58 -16.81 4.11 11.44
C ALA A 58 -18.14 3.45 11.81
#